data_AF-A0A554RH16-F1
#
_entry.id   AF-A0A554RH16-F1
#
_cell.length_a   1.000
_cell.length_b   1.000
_cell.length_c   1.000
_cell.angle_alpha   90.00
_cell.angle_beta   90.00
_cell.angle_gamma   90.00
#
_symmetry.space_group_name_H-M   'P 1'
#
loop_
_entity.id
_entity.type
_entity.pdbx_description
1 polymer ?
#
loop_
_entity_poly.entity_id
_entity_poly.type
_entity_poly.pdbx_seq_one_letter_code
_entity_poly.pdbx_strand_id
1 'polypeptide(L)'
;MTFAAASVPSPSRDHASRILGACLVAFPFLCPFVAGPSAGAWQLFASGLCAALFLFLSPACGSMSRGLMAWLGLCVAAVALSGPGAVDARLLACAVLAAIGVSALTGAALVRMPLAREALAWGVLAAAVINAVLGLLQYFDLAETLLPWVTSPTAGRAWGTLRQRNQFATLISLGLVAALWLHAARKSRREPVLVSGVGVLLLVATAASGSRTGLLQIVLIAGGASLVAWRQRRTERQSGTFSLPHPLALLSMLPLYFAANWLLPRLAASGSANVLASAGALVQRLEPAALGGDSRVTLWRNVLSLISERPLTGWGWGELSFAHFATLYNGPRFPVILDNAHNLPLHLAVELGIPAALLICGGFLWIVGAAKPWRERDPLRLMAWGLLGVILVHSLLEYPLWYGPFQLVFGLCLGILWPASPKRPEASGRKRAAFAAAAAWVVVIGYAAWDYTRISQIYLPREARMPAYRDDTLAKLQGSWLFSRQVDFAEVTLTAVTPANAAHMHELAGRVLHFSPEPRVIVKLIESAELLGRDAEAHAWAERFRVAFPAAFARWLDNRPDDAPEL
;
A
#
# COMPACT_ATOMS: atom_id res chain seq x y z
N MET A 1 54.76 8.46 -9.56
CA MET A 1 53.70 8.62 -8.54
C MET A 1 52.80 9.76 -8.97
N THR A 2 51.71 9.46 -9.67
CA THR A 2 50.69 10.44 -10.07
C THR A 2 49.51 10.31 -9.11
N PHE A 3 49.39 11.28 -8.19
CA PHE A 3 48.21 11.41 -7.34
C PHE A 3 47.02 11.81 -8.23
N ALA A 4 46.09 10.88 -8.45
CA ALA A 4 44.79 11.21 -9.03
C ALA A 4 44.02 12.05 -8.02
N ALA A 5 43.92 13.36 -8.28
CA ALA A 5 43.07 14.26 -7.53
C ALA A 5 41.61 13.77 -7.64
N ALA A 6 41.04 13.31 -6.52
CA ALA A 6 39.60 13.09 -6.42
C ALA A 6 38.91 14.45 -6.60
N SER A 7 38.32 14.67 -7.77
CA SER A 7 37.58 15.89 -8.09
C SER A 7 36.45 16.07 -7.07
N VAL A 8 36.51 17.15 -6.29
CA VAL A 8 35.40 17.58 -5.42
C VAL A 8 34.19 17.85 -6.32
N PRO A 9 33.01 17.22 -6.10
CA PRO A 9 31.84 17.45 -6.93
C PRO A 9 31.39 18.92 -6.87
N SER A 10 30.98 19.48 -8.02
CA SER A 10 30.53 20.87 -8.10
C SER A 10 29.16 21.04 -7.41
N PRO A 11 28.90 22.18 -6.75
CA PRO A 11 27.64 22.43 -6.01
C PRO A 11 26.38 22.37 -6.89
N SER A 12 26.51 22.56 -8.21
CA SER A 12 25.42 22.40 -9.18
C SER A 12 24.97 20.94 -9.37
N ARG A 13 25.92 19.98 -9.37
CA ARG A 13 25.61 18.54 -9.48
C ARG A 13 24.91 18.02 -8.23
N ASP A 14 25.22 18.61 -7.08
CA ASP A 14 24.62 18.28 -5.78
C ASP A 14 23.17 18.75 -5.63
N HIS A 15 22.76 19.78 -6.37
CA HIS A 15 21.38 20.27 -6.38
C HIS A 15 20.49 19.42 -7.31
N ALA A 16 20.96 19.14 -8.53
CA ALA A 16 20.25 18.30 -9.49
C ALA A 16 20.00 16.88 -8.93
N SER A 17 21.01 16.29 -8.27
CA SER A 17 20.88 14.96 -7.64
C SER A 17 19.84 14.94 -6.51
N ARG A 18 19.70 16.05 -5.78
CA ARG A 18 18.69 16.21 -4.73
C ARG A 18 17.28 16.28 -5.29
N ILE A 19 17.07 17.11 -6.32
CA ILE A 19 15.77 17.24 -7.01
C ILE A 19 15.37 15.88 -7.59
N LEU A 20 16.29 15.22 -8.30
CA LEU A 20 16.02 13.93 -8.91
C LEU A 20 15.64 12.87 -7.85
N GLY A 21 16.38 12.80 -6.74
CA GLY A 21 16.03 11.91 -5.63
C GLY A 21 14.64 12.22 -5.05
N ALA A 22 14.30 13.50 -4.88
CA ALA A 22 12.99 13.90 -4.37
C ALA A 22 11.86 13.52 -5.36
N CYS A 23 12.08 13.69 -6.66
CA CYS A 23 11.16 13.25 -7.71
C CYS A 23 10.96 11.74 -7.69
N LEU A 24 12.02 10.94 -7.50
CA LEU A 24 11.92 9.48 -7.41
C LEU A 24 11.14 9.01 -6.19
N VAL A 25 11.17 9.76 -5.08
CA VAL A 25 10.32 9.47 -3.91
C VAL A 25 8.89 9.94 -4.12
N ALA A 26 8.68 11.10 -4.76
CA ALA A 26 7.36 11.70 -4.92
C ALA A 26 6.51 11.02 -6.00
N PHE A 27 7.11 10.69 -7.15
CA PHE A 27 6.41 10.20 -8.33
C PHE A 27 5.54 8.95 -8.08
N PRO A 28 5.97 7.94 -7.31
CA PRO A 28 5.11 6.80 -6.96
C PRO A 28 3.77 7.19 -6.34
N PHE A 29 3.74 8.21 -5.50
CA PHE A 29 2.50 8.71 -4.89
C PHE A 29 1.65 9.53 -5.87
N LEU A 30 2.25 10.08 -6.92
CA LEU A 30 1.60 10.94 -7.92
C LEU A 30 1.21 10.21 -9.20
N CYS A 31 1.58 8.94 -9.34
CA CYS A 31 1.34 8.14 -10.53
C CYS A 31 -0.17 8.13 -10.88
N PRO A 32 -0.58 8.71 -12.02
CA PRO A 32 -1.98 8.84 -12.37
C PRO A 32 -2.54 7.57 -13.03
N PHE A 33 -1.67 6.67 -13.49
CA PHE A 33 -2.07 5.52 -14.30
C PHE A 33 -2.87 4.49 -13.49
N VAL A 34 -4.10 4.25 -13.93
CA VAL A 34 -4.96 3.15 -13.49
C VAL A 34 -5.61 2.58 -14.73
N ALA A 35 -5.32 1.30 -14.98
CA ALA A 35 -5.85 0.55 -16.10
C ALA A 35 -5.72 -0.94 -15.80
N GLY A 36 -6.58 -1.74 -16.45
CA GLY A 36 -6.55 -3.19 -16.36
C GLY A 36 -7.19 -3.76 -15.09
N PRO A 37 -7.01 -5.07 -14.86
CA PRO A 37 -7.72 -5.82 -13.82
C PRO A 37 -7.26 -5.56 -12.38
N SER A 38 -6.22 -4.75 -12.16
CA SER A 38 -5.66 -4.49 -10.84
C SER A 38 -5.27 -3.02 -10.69
N ALA A 39 -6.10 -2.25 -9.97
CA ALA A 39 -5.97 -0.79 -9.87
C ALA A 39 -4.58 -0.30 -9.36
N GLY A 40 -3.88 -1.10 -8.55
CA GLY A 40 -2.57 -0.75 -7.98
C GLY A 40 -1.36 -1.15 -8.84
N ALA A 41 -1.52 -1.89 -9.94
CA ALA A 41 -0.39 -2.50 -10.66
C ALA A 41 0.59 -1.47 -11.24
N TRP A 42 0.08 -0.44 -11.93
CA TRP A 42 0.92 0.63 -12.49
C TRP A 42 1.65 1.44 -11.42
N GLN A 43 1.00 1.65 -10.27
CA GLN A 43 1.61 2.32 -9.15
C GLN A 43 2.74 1.47 -8.53
N LEU A 44 2.56 0.14 -8.48
CA LEU A 44 3.59 -0.81 -8.06
C LEU A 44 4.80 -0.79 -9.02
N PHE A 45 4.56 -0.82 -10.34
CA PHE A 45 5.63 -0.75 -11.35
C PHE A 45 6.40 0.56 -11.27
N ALA A 46 5.69 1.70 -11.17
CA ALA A 46 6.30 3.01 -10.98
C ALA A 46 7.17 3.07 -9.72
N SER A 47 6.68 2.52 -8.60
CA SER A 47 7.43 2.46 -7.34
C SER A 47 8.69 1.62 -7.46
N GLY A 48 8.59 0.44 -8.08
CA GLY A 48 9.73 -0.44 -8.32
C GLY A 48 10.78 0.20 -9.23
N LEU A 49 10.33 0.89 -10.28
CA LEU A 49 11.22 1.59 -11.21
C LEU A 49 11.94 2.73 -10.50
N CYS A 50 11.22 3.52 -9.71
CA CYS A 50 11.81 4.58 -8.89
C CYS A 50 12.84 4.03 -7.91
N ALA A 51 12.58 2.89 -7.25
CA ALA A 51 13.54 2.24 -6.35
C ALA A 51 14.83 1.82 -7.08
N ALA A 52 14.71 1.22 -8.26
CA ALA A 52 15.86 0.81 -9.07
C ALA A 52 16.66 2.00 -9.60
N LEU A 53 15.99 3.03 -10.12
CA LEU A 53 16.64 4.26 -10.57
C LEU A 53 17.37 4.96 -9.41
N PHE A 54 16.77 4.98 -8.23
CA PHE A 54 17.42 5.55 -7.05
C PHE A 54 18.69 4.77 -6.69
N LEU A 55 18.64 3.44 -6.69
CA LEU A 55 19.83 2.61 -6.44
C LEU A 55 20.91 2.82 -7.52
N PHE A 56 20.51 2.90 -8.79
CA PHE A 56 21.40 3.13 -9.92
C PHE A 56 22.14 4.48 -9.83
N LEU A 57 21.41 5.53 -9.43
CA LEU A 57 21.95 6.88 -9.31
C LEU A 57 22.72 7.11 -8.02
N SER A 58 22.70 6.15 -7.08
CA SER A 58 23.40 6.29 -5.81
C SER A 58 24.91 6.04 -5.99
N PRO A 59 25.78 7.03 -5.74
CA PRO A 59 27.23 6.86 -5.84
C PRO A 59 27.82 5.96 -4.74
N ALA A 60 27.04 5.62 -3.71
CA ALA A 60 27.45 4.79 -2.57
C ALA A 60 26.69 3.46 -2.57
N CYS A 61 27.38 2.36 -2.26
CA CYS A 61 26.70 1.10 -2.03
C CYS A 61 26.22 1.01 -0.59
N GLY A 62 24.91 1.17 -0.42
CA GLY A 62 24.26 0.80 0.82
C GLY A 62 24.43 -0.70 1.10
N SER A 63 24.55 -1.04 2.37
CA SER A 63 24.52 -2.42 2.84
C SER A 63 23.65 -2.44 4.08
N MET A 64 22.86 -3.50 4.24
CA MET A 64 22.00 -3.70 5.39
C MET A 64 22.72 -4.48 6.49
N SER A 65 22.27 -4.33 7.73
CA SER A 65 22.71 -5.19 8.83
C SER A 65 22.35 -6.66 8.58
N ARG A 66 23.11 -7.59 9.18
CA ARG A 66 22.82 -9.03 9.08
C ARG A 66 21.44 -9.39 9.63
N GLY A 67 21.02 -8.72 10.72
CA GLY A 67 19.70 -8.94 11.32
C GLY A 67 18.56 -8.56 10.37
N LEU A 68 18.67 -7.40 9.70
CA LEU A 68 17.67 -6.98 8.71
C LEU A 68 17.64 -7.91 7.50
N MET A 69 18.80 -8.34 6.98
CA MET A 69 18.87 -9.31 5.88
C MET A 69 18.25 -10.67 6.26
N ALA A 70 18.54 -11.16 7.47
CA ALA A 70 17.97 -12.40 7.96
C ALA A 70 16.44 -12.30 8.12
N TRP A 71 15.95 -11.15 8.61
CA TRP A 71 14.51 -10.91 8.74
C TRP A 71 13.81 -10.83 7.38
N LEU A 72 14.36 -10.09 6.41
CA LEU A 72 13.81 -10.06 5.05
C LEU A 72 13.85 -11.45 4.38
N GLY A 73 14.96 -12.19 4.56
CA GLY A 73 15.10 -13.55 4.07
C GLY A 73 14.09 -14.51 4.69
N LEU A 74 13.81 -14.36 5.99
CA LEU A 74 12.75 -15.09 6.69
C LEU A 74 11.37 -14.78 6.11
N CYS A 75 11.05 -13.51 5.84
CA CYS A 75 9.78 -13.15 5.21
C CYS A 75 9.63 -13.80 3.83
N VAL A 76 10.69 -13.76 3.01
CA VAL A 76 10.70 -14.40 1.68
C VAL A 76 10.54 -15.91 1.80
N ALA A 77 11.27 -16.55 2.71
CA ALA A 77 11.17 -17.99 2.94
C ALA A 77 9.77 -18.39 3.42
N ALA A 78 9.17 -17.65 4.34
CA ALA A 78 7.84 -17.93 4.85
C ALA A 78 6.76 -17.87 3.74
N VAL A 79 6.86 -16.89 2.83
CA VAL A 79 5.94 -16.78 1.68
C VAL A 79 6.23 -17.85 0.63
N ALA A 80 7.50 -18.08 0.28
CA ALA A 80 7.87 -19.07 -0.73
C ALA A 80 7.47 -20.50 -0.32
N LEU A 81 7.62 -20.80 0.98
CA LEU A 81 7.32 -22.10 1.58
C LEU A 81 5.88 -22.18 2.13
N SER A 82 5.06 -21.14 2.01
CA SER A 82 3.66 -21.21 2.42
C SER A 82 2.95 -22.34 1.67
N GLY A 83 1.97 -22.96 2.32
CA GLY A 83 1.26 -24.18 1.87
C GLY A 83 0.52 -24.08 0.52
N PRO A 84 -0.54 -24.88 0.28
CA PRO A 84 -1.25 -24.84 -1.00
C PRO A 84 -1.73 -23.42 -1.29
N GLY A 85 -1.37 -22.91 -2.46
CA GLY A 85 -1.64 -21.54 -2.88
C GLY A 85 -0.97 -21.27 -4.23
N ALA A 86 -1.53 -20.33 -4.99
CA ALA A 86 -1.11 -20.08 -6.35
C ALA A 86 0.39 -19.68 -6.43
N VAL A 87 1.14 -20.30 -7.36
CA VAL A 87 2.59 -20.09 -7.49
C VAL A 87 2.90 -18.64 -7.89
N ASP A 88 2.09 -18.07 -8.79
CA ASP A 88 2.21 -16.69 -9.24
C ASP A 88 1.99 -15.68 -8.09
N ALA A 89 1.02 -15.92 -7.20
CA ALA A 89 0.78 -15.09 -6.02
C ALA A 89 2.00 -15.03 -5.09
N ARG A 90 2.62 -16.18 -4.82
CA ARG A 90 3.85 -16.29 -4.01
C ARG A 90 5.03 -15.61 -4.68
N LEU A 91 5.20 -15.81 -5.99
CA LEU A 91 6.27 -15.15 -6.76
C LEU A 91 6.13 -13.62 -6.73
N LEU A 92 4.91 -13.10 -6.89
CA LEU A 92 4.64 -11.67 -6.82
C LEU A 92 4.95 -11.11 -5.43
N ALA A 93 4.57 -11.80 -4.35
CA ALA A 93 4.89 -11.37 -3.00
C ALA A 93 6.39 -11.42 -2.69
N CYS A 94 7.09 -12.46 -3.16
CA CYS A 94 8.55 -12.53 -3.08
C CYS A 94 9.21 -11.38 -3.87
N ALA A 95 8.67 -11.02 -5.04
CA ALA A 95 9.14 -9.87 -5.82
C ALA A 95 8.91 -8.55 -5.05
N VAL A 96 7.75 -8.36 -4.43
CA VAL A 96 7.47 -7.20 -3.57
C VAL A 96 8.46 -7.12 -2.39
N LEU A 97 8.72 -8.24 -1.71
CA LEU A 97 9.71 -8.29 -0.63
C LEU A 97 11.13 -7.97 -1.12
N ALA A 98 11.49 -8.43 -2.32
CA ALA A 98 12.74 -8.05 -2.97
C ALA A 98 12.80 -6.55 -3.28
N ALA A 99 11.70 -5.94 -3.73
CA ALA A 99 11.59 -4.50 -3.97
C ALA A 99 11.78 -3.67 -2.69
N ILE A 100 11.22 -4.14 -1.57
CA ILE A 100 11.46 -3.56 -0.23
C ILE A 100 12.95 -3.68 0.13
N GLY A 101 13.58 -4.83 -0.15
CA GLY A 101 15.01 -5.05 0.05
C GLY A 101 15.89 -4.12 -0.79
N VAL A 102 15.57 -3.91 -2.07
CA VAL A 102 16.23 -2.93 -2.96
C VAL A 102 16.08 -1.51 -2.39
N SER A 103 14.88 -1.15 -1.95
CA SER A 103 14.61 0.14 -1.30
C SER A 103 15.40 0.30 0.00
N ALA A 104 15.60 -0.78 0.77
CA ALA A 104 16.42 -0.76 1.97
C ALA A 104 17.92 -0.65 1.69
N LEU A 105 18.43 -1.22 0.60
CA LEU A 105 19.80 -0.95 0.14
C LEU A 105 19.97 0.53 -0.19
N THR A 106 19.00 1.11 -0.90
CA THR A 106 18.98 2.54 -1.20
C THR A 106 18.95 3.39 0.08
N GLY A 107 18.08 3.06 1.04
CA GLY A 107 18.00 3.75 2.32
C GLY A 107 19.30 3.71 3.11
N ALA A 108 20.00 2.57 3.10
CA ALA A 108 21.31 2.45 3.73
C ALA A 108 22.39 3.30 3.02
N ALA A 109 22.26 3.51 1.71
CA ALA A 109 23.14 4.43 0.96
C ALA A 109 22.89 5.90 1.35
N LEU A 110 21.63 6.29 1.61
CA LEU A 110 21.26 7.66 2.04
C LEU A 110 21.96 8.08 3.33
N VAL A 111 22.23 7.14 4.24
CA VAL A 111 22.98 7.42 5.48
C VAL A 111 24.37 7.99 5.17
N ARG A 112 24.98 7.62 4.05
CA ARG A 112 26.33 8.07 3.64
C ARG A 112 26.32 9.36 2.83
N MET A 113 25.15 9.88 2.47
CA MET A 113 25.00 10.98 1.52
C MET A 113 24.15 12.12 2.12
N PRO A 114 24.75 13.15 2.72
CA PRO A 114 24.03 14.24 3.38
C PRO A 114 22.97 14.91 2.49
N LEU A 115 23.29 15.06 1.21
CA LEU A 115 22.43 15.67 0.20
C LEU A 115 21.21 14.80 -0.11
N ALA A 116 21.39 13.49 -0.21
CA ALA A 116 20.31 12.57 -0.54
C ALA A 116 19.33 12.34 0.63
N ARG A 117 19.71 12.70 1.87
CA ARG A 117 18.80 12.67 3.04
C ARG A 117 17.64 13.65 2.90
N GLU A 118 17.92 14.85 2.39
CA GLU A 118 16.91 15.88 2.13
C GLU A 118 15.94 15.44 1.01
N ALA A 119 16.38 14.57 0.09
CA ALA A 119 15.55 14.09 -1.00
C ALA A 119 14.35 13.26 -0.51
N LEU A 120 14.51 12.43 0.52
CA LEU A 120 13.41 11.69 1.13
C LEU A 120 12.39 12.66 1.76
N ALA A 121 12.86 13.62 2.56
CA ALA A 121 11.98 14.59 3.22
C ALA A 121 11.23 15.46 2.20
N TRP A 122 11.94 16.05 1.24
CA TRP A 122 11.33 16.89 0.20
C TRP A 122 10.43 16.10 -0.74
N GLY A 123 10.80 14.87 -1.12
CA GLY A 123 9.99 14.04 -2.00
C GLY A 123 8.66 13.64 -1.35
N VAL A 124 8.70 13.16 -0.10
CA VAL A 124 7.48 12.84 0.67
C VAL A 124 6.64 14.09 0.90
N LEU A 125 7.27 15.22 1.28
CA LEU A 125 6.55 16.47 1.51
C LEU A 125 5.90 17.00 0.23
N ALA A 126 6.61 16.99 -0.90
CA ALA A 126 6.08 17.43 -2.19
C ALA A 126 4.89 16.58 -2.62
N ALA A 127 5.00 15.25 -2.53
CA ALA A 127 3.89 14.35 -2.82
C ALA A 127 2.67 14.61 -1.92
N ALA A 128 2.90 14.83 -0.61
CA ALA A 128 1.85 15.11 0.34
C ALA A 128 1.18 16.47 0.09
N VAL A 129 1.94 17.53 -0.23
CA VAL A 129 1.39 18.86 -0.52
C VAL A 129 0.57 18.83 -1.81
N ILE A 130 1.09 18.21 -2.88
CA ILE A 130 0.35 18.07 -4.14
C ILE A 130 -0.94 17.29 -3.90
N ASN A 131 -0.88 16.17 -3.18
CA ASN A 131 -2.07 15.42 -2.81
C ASN A 131 -3.03 16.23 -1.93
N ALA A 132 -2.53 16.99 -0.95
CA ALA A 132 -3.38 17.83 -0.10
C ALA A 132 -4.17 18.85 -0.93
N VAL A 133 -3.52 19.52 -1.89
CA VAL A 133 -4.19 20.47 -2.79
C VAL A 133 -5.21 19.74 -3.65
N LEU A 134 -4.83 18.65 -4.32
CA LEU A 134 -5.75 17.86 -5.16
C LEU A 134 -6.95 17.32 -4.36
N GLY A 135 -6.70 16.84 -3.14
CA GLY A 135 -7.71 16.33 -2.23
C GLY A 135 -8.68 17.42 -1.75
N LEU A 136 -8.20 18.64 -1.53
CA LEU A 136 -9.07 19.78 -1.20
C LEU A 136 -9.88 20.25 -2.42
N LEU A 137 -9.28 20.27 -3.62
CA LEU A 137 -10.03 20.52 -4.85
C LEU A 137 -11.15 19.48 -5.04
N GLN A 138 -10.87 18.20 -4.80
CA GLN A 138 -11.89 17.14 -4.80
C GLN A 138 -12.97 17.38 -3.73
N TYR A 139 -12.57 17.74 -2.51
CA TYR A 139 -13.50 17.96 -1.40
C TYR A 139 -14.53 19.07 -1.71
N PHE A 140 -14.10 20.12 -2.41
CA PHE A 140 -14.93 21.25 -2.82
C PHE A 140 -15.55 21.10 -4.22
N ASP A 141 -15.46 19.93 -4.85
CA ASP A 141 -15.99 19.67 -6.19
C ASP A 141 -15.38 20.56 -7.30
N LEU A 142 -14.12 20.96 -7.12
CA LEU A 142 -13.35 21.81 -8.04
C LEU A 142 -12.34 21.01 -8.90
N ALA A 143 -12.41 19.68 -8.84
CA ALA A 143 -11.44 18.80 -9.50
C ALA A 143 -11.89 18.30 -10.89
N GLU A 144 -13.07 18.69 -11.37
CA GLU A 144 -13.64 18.21 -12.65
C GLU A 144 -12.70 18.47 -13.84
N THR A 145 -12.09 19.65 -13.90
CA THR A 145 -11.13 20.03 -14.97
C THR A 145 -9.83 19.24 -14.95
N LEU A 146 -9.56 18.49 -13.88
CA LEU A 146 -8.37 17.66 -13.73
C LEU A 146 -8.60 16.20 -14.14
N LEU A 147 -9.82 15.82 -14.53
CA LEU A 147 -10.11 14.49 -15.08
C LEU A 147 -9.43 14.34 -16.45
N PRO A 148 -8.86 13.16 -16.79
CA PRO A 148 -8.86 11.90 -16.03
C PRO A 148 -7.63 11.72 -15.11
N TRP A 149 -6.80 12.74 -14.92
CA TRP A 149 -5.53 12.64 -14.19
C TRP A 149 -5.69 12.47 -12.68
N VAL A 150 -6.87 12.82 -12.15
CA VAL A 150 -7.24 12.77 -10.73
C VAL A 150 -8.52 11.94 -10.58
N THR A 151 -8.79 11.39 -9.40
CA THR A 151 -10.07 10.67 -9.16
C THR A 151 -11.21 11.60 -8.81
N SER A 152 -12.43 11.13 -9.05
CA SER A 152 -13.67 11.75 -8.58
C SER A 152 -14.23 10.98 -7.37
N PRO A 153 -13.92 11.37 -6.12
CA PRO A 153 -14.54 10.78 -4.94
C PRO A 153 -16.01 11.19 -4.78
N THR A 154 -16.74 10.56 -3.86
CA THR A 154 -18.03 11.09 -3.41
C THR A 154 -17.84 12.49 -2.81
N ALA A 155 -18.81 13.38 -3.08
CA ALA A 155 -18.76 14.78 -2.64
C ALA A 155 -18.44 14.90 -1.14
N GLY A 156 -17.58 15.86 -0.77
CA GLY A 156 -17.14 16.07 0.60
C GLY A 156 -16.12 15.05 1.12
N ARG A 157 -15.35 14.40 0.23
CA ARG A 157 -14.21 13.54 0.59
C ARG A 157 -12.97 13.83 -0.26
N ALA A 158 -11.80 13.74 0.38
CA ALA A 158 -10.49 13.91 -0.26
C ALA A 158 -9.75 12.57 -0.38
N TRP A 159 -9.38 12.15 -1.60
CA TRP A 159 -8.58 10.95 -1.88
C TRP A 159 -7.24 11.23 -2.58
N GLY A 160 -7.06 12.44 -3.12
CA GLY A 160 -5.90 12.81 -3.92
C GLY A 160 -5.72 11.90 -5.13
N THR A 161 -4.48 11.53 -5.44
CA THR A 161 -4.13 10.57 -6.51
C THR A 161 -4.19 9.11 -6.03
N LEU A 162 -4.25 8.88 -4.71
CA LEU A 162 -4.18 7.55 -4.11
C LEU A 162 -5.51 6.80 -4.08
N ARG A 163 -6.61 7.45 -4.48
CA ARG A 163 -7.94 6.83 -4.70
C ARG A 163 -8.56 6.12 -3.49
N GLN A 164 -7.95 6.24 -2.31
CA GLN A 164 -8.40 5.64 -1.06
C GLN A 164 -8.10 6.58 0.11
N ARG A 165 -9.13 6.90 0.90
CA ARG A 165 -9.03 7.85 2.03
C ARG A 165 -7.92 7.53 3.04
N ASN A 166 -7.67 6.25 3.31
CA ASN A 166 -6.69 5.83 4.32
C ASN A 166 -5.25 5.92 3.80
N GLN A 167 -5.02 5.61 2.52
CA GLN A 167 -3.72 5.82 1.87
C GLN A 167 -3.41 7.31 1.76
N PHE A 168 -4.40 8.11 1.37
CA PHE A 168 -4.33 9.55 1.36
C PHE A 168 -3.90 10.10 2.72
N ALA A 169 -4.66 9.80 3.79
CA ALA A 169 -4.34 10.27 5.14
C ALA A 169 -2.95 9.84 5.61
N THR A 170 -2.51 8.64 5.23
CA THR A 170 -1.17 8.13 5.55
C THR A 170 -0.09 8.92 4.82
N LEU A 171 -0.22 9.18 3.53
CA LEU A 171 0.72 10.05 2.79
C LEU A 171 0.80 11.45 3.41
N ILE A 172 -0.34 12.04 3.77
CA ILE A 172 -0.37 13.36 4.42
C ILE A 172 0.37 13.32 5.78
N SER A 173 0.19 12.26 6.56
CA SER A 173 0.91 12.03 7.82
C SER A 173 2.42 11.82 7.62
N LEU A 174 2.84 11.12 6.55
CA LEU A 174 4.26 11.01 6.17
C LEU A 174 4.83 12.40 5.80
N GLY A 175 4.08 13.20 5.05
CA GLY A 175 4.41 14.59 4.74
C GLY A 175 4.57 15.46 5.99
N LEU A 176 3.72 15.26 6.99
CA LEU A 176 3.79 15.98 8.25
C LEU A 176 5.04 15.63 9.06
N VAL A 177 5.46 14.36 9.09
CA VAL A 177 6.75 13.94 9.67
C VAL A 177 7.92 14.58 8.92
N ALA A 178 7.89 14.59 7.58
CA ALA A 178 8.91 15.23 6.77
C ALA A 178 8.98 16.76 6.98
N ALA A 179 7.83 17.42 7.10
CA ALA A 179 7.72 18.83 7.43
C ALA A 179 8.35 19.13 8.81
N LEU A 180 8.03 18.35 9.84
CA LEU A 180 8.63 18.52 11.17
C LEU A 180 10.15 18.35 11.14
N TRP A 181 10.66 17.41 10.36
CA TRP A 181 12.10 17.23 10.18
C TRP A 181 12.74 18.45 9.49
N LEU A 182 12.15 18.94 8.40
CA LEU A 182 12.63 20.13 7.69
C LEU A 182 12.59 21.40 8.56
N HIS A 183 11.52 21.57 9.36
CA HIS A 183 11.43 22.65 10.34
C HIS A 183 12.58 22.59 11.35
N ALA A 184 12.87 21.39 11.85
CA ALA A 184 13.88 21.22 12.86
C ALA A 184 15.30 21.34 12.28
N ALA A 185 15.52 20.92 11.04
CA ALA A 185 16.77 21.07 10.30
C ALA A 185 16.98 22.47 9.67
N ARG A 186 16.17 23.48 10.09
CA ARG A 186 16.14 24.84 9.52
C ARG A 186 17.52 25.43 9.29
N LYS A 187 17.71 26.03 8.11
CA LYS A 187 18.90 26.81 7.74
C LYS A 187 18.63 28.31 7.77
N SER A 188 17.36 28.71 7.79
CA SER A 188 16.92 30.11 7.77
C SER A 188 15.80 30.39 8.78
N ARG A 189 15.67 31.66 9.22
CA ARG A 189 14.61 32.12 10.12
C ARG A 189 13.21 32.14 9.49
N ARG A 190 13.09 32.12 8.15
CA ARG A 190 11.81 32.14 7.43
C ARG A 190 11.21 30.75 7.17
N GLU A 191 12.06 29.73 7.05
CA GLU A 191 11.65 28.34 6.81
C GLU A 191 10.62 27.82 7.83
N PRO A 192 10.74 28.10 9.15
CA PRO A 192 9.76 27.68 10.14
C PRO A 192 8.32 28.11 9.84
N VAL A 193 8.12 29.35 9.37
CA VAL A 193 6.79 29.90 9.10
C VAL A 193 6.15 29.21 7.91
N LEU A 194 6.92 29.04 6.82
CA LEU A 194 6.46 28.33 5.62
C LEU A 194 6.09 26.88 5.95
N VAL A 195 6.96 26.18 6.69
CA VAL A 195 6.74 24.79 7.07
C VAL A 195 5.56 24.63 8.03
N SER A 196 5.33 25.60 8.93
CA SER A 196 4.13 25.63 9.77
C SER A 196 2.86 25.83 8.95
N GLY A 197 2.87 26.72 7.94
CA GLY A 197 1.75 26.90 7.01
C GLY A 197 1.43 25.62 6.23
N VAL A 198 2.48 24.94 5.74
CA VAL A 198 2.34 23.61 5.12
C VAL A 198 1.78 22.59 6.10
N GLY A 199 2.23 22.58 7.35
CA GLY A 199 1.68 21.71 8.40
C GLY A 199 0.18 21.90 8.63
N VAL A 200 -0.31 23.15 8.62
CA VAL A 200 -1.74 23.45 8.72
C VAL A 200 -2.50 22.93 7.50
N LEU A 201 -1.99 23.16 6.28
CA LEU A 201 -2.58 22.62 5.05
C LEU A 201 -2.73 21.09 5.12
N LEU A 202 -1.68 20.38 5.57
CA LEU A 202 -1.70 18.93 5.72
C LEU A 202 -2.72 18.47 6.78
N LEU A 203 -2.86 19.19 7.90
CA LEU A 203 -3.88 18.88 8.90
C LEU A 203 -5.30 19.04 8.34
N VAL A 204 -5.55 20.14 7.60
CA VAL A 204 -6.84 20.40 6.96
C VAL A 204 -7.16 19.31 5.92
N ALA A 205 -6.19 18.95 5.08
CA ALA A 205 -6.36 17.84 4.14
C ALA A 205 -6.63 16.51 4.83
N THR A 206 -5.96 16.22 5.95
CA THR A 206 -6.23 15.00 6.74
C THR A 206 -7.67 14.98 7.24
N ALA A 207 -8.19 16.11 7.73
CA ALA A 207 -9.59 16.25 8.15
C ALA A 207 -10.57 16.08 6.96
N ALA A 208 -10.25 16.62 5.78
CA ALA A 208 -11.04 16.46 4.56
C ALA A 208 -11.16 14.99 4.10
N SER A 209 -10.22 14.13 4.47
CA SER A 209 -10.28 12.70 4.14
C SER A 209 -11.32 11.91 4.96
N GLY A 210 -11.68 12.40 6.16
CA GLY A 210 -12.55 11.70 7.10
C GLY A 210 -11.99 10.38 7.62
N SER A 211 -10.67 10.15 7.55
CA SER A 211 -10.03 8.90 7.97
C SER A 211 -9.76 8.86 9.49
N ARG A 212 -10.27 7.83 10.17
CA ARG A 212 -9.92 7.53 11.57
C ARG A 212 -8.44 7.14 11.73
N THR A 213 -7.86 6.48 10.72
CA THR A 213 -6.42 6.18 10.66
C THR A 213 -5.59 7.46 10.67
N GLY A 214 -6.02 8.48 9.91
CA GLY A 214 -5.39 9.81 9.91
C GLY A 214 -5.35 10.47 11.29
N LEU A 215 -6.47 10.43 12.03
CA LEU A 215 -6.51 10.94 13.40
C LEU A 215 -5.52 10.21 14.32
N LEU A 216 -5.48 8.87 14.26
CA LEU A 216 -4.55 8.08 15.07
C LEU A 216 -3.09 8.41 14.75
N GLN A 217 -2.77 8.63 13.46
CA GLN A 217 -1.45 9.06 13.03
C GLN A 217 -1.10 10.47 13.51
N ILE A 218 -2.06 11.42 13.51
CA ILE A 218 -1.85 12.75 14.08
C ILE A 218 -1.56 12.65 15.59
N VAL A 219 -2.30 11.82 16.34
CA VAL A 219 -2.03 11.58 17.77
C VAL A 219 -0.62 11.03 17.98
N LEU A 220 -0.22 10.03 17.18
CA LEU A 220 1.13 9.47 17.22
C LEU A 220 2.20 10.53 16.94
N ILE A 221 2.05 11.32 15.88
CA ILE A 221 3.00 12.35 15.47
C ILE A 221 3.08 13.46 16.53
N ALA A 222 1.94 14.02 16.94
CA ALA A 222 1.88 15.10 17.92
C ALA A 222 2.46 14.66 19.26
N GLY A 223 2.08 13.49 19.78
CA GLY A 223 2.59 12.95 21.03
C GLY A 223 4.07 12.60 20.97
N GLY A 224 4.50 11.88 19.93
CA GLY A 224 5.88 11.46 19.73
C GLY A 224 6.82 12.65 19.55
N ALA A 225 6.49 13.58 18.65
CA ALA A 225 7.29 14.78 18.41
C ALA A 225 7.34 15.69 19.65
N SER A 226 6.23 15.81 20.40
CA SER A 226 6.21 16.58 21.66
C SER A 226 7.13 15.98 22.72
N LEU A 227 7.14 14.64 22.86
CA LEU A 227 8.04 13.96 23.78
C LEU A 227 9.51 14.17 23.39
N VAL A 228 9.84 14.06 22.11
CA VAL A 228 11.21 14.33 21.61
C VAL A 228 11.60 15.79 21.88
N ALA A 229 10.73 16.75 21.54
CA ALA A 229 10.96 18.18 21.76
C ALA A 229 11.14 18.52 23.25
N TRP A 230 10.36 17.90 24.13
CA TRP A 230 10.47 18.07 25.58
C TRP A 230 11.78 17.51 26.13
N ARG A 231 12.22 16.33 25.67
CA ARG A 231 13.50 15.73 26.09
C ARG A 231 14.69 16.56 25.63
N GLN A 232 14.68 17.04 24.38
CA GLN A 232 15.72 17.93 23.85
C GLN A 232 15.91 19.16 24.74
N ARG A 233 14.81 19.83 25.10
CA ARG A 233 14.85 21.05 25.95
C ARG A 233 15.28 20.79 27.39
N ARG A 234 15.08 19.59 27.92
CA ARG A 234 15.57 19.20 29.26
C ARG A 234 17.06 18.85 29.29
N THR A 235 17.58 18.27 28.20
CA THR A 235 18.96 17.78 28.15
C THR A 235 19.94 18.80 27.57
N GLU A 236 19.51 19.67 26.65
CA GLU A 236 20.38 20.64 25.99
C GLU A 236 20.06 22.09 26.41
N ARG A 237 21.01 22.72 27.10
CA ARG A 237 21.06 24.19 27.27
C ARG A 237 21.80 24.89 26.11
N GLN A 238 22.60 24.18 25.30
CA GLN A 238 23.38 24.76 24.19
C GLN A 238 23.76 23.69 23.12
N SER A 239 23.10 23.69 21.96
CA SER A 239 23.62 23.16 20.67
C SER A 239 22.59 23.42 19.56
N GLY A 240 22.77 24.50 18.80
CA GLY A 240 21.72 25.13 17.99
C GLY A 240 21.57 24.67 16.54
N THR A 241 21.52 23.37 16.22
CA THR A 241 21.39 22.92 14.81
C THR A 241 20.13 22.13 14.47
N PHE A 242 19.50 21.42 15.42
CA PHE A 242 18.23 20.72 15.20
C PHE A 242 17.24 21.00 16.33
N SER A 243 16.11 21.64 16.04
CA SER A 243 15.16 22.05 17.09
C SER A 243 13.71 21.94 16.63
N LEU A 244 12.98 20.99 17.21
CA LEU A 244 11.55 20.82 16.98
C LEU A 244 10.75 22.01 17.56
N PRO A 245 9.53 22.26 17.04
CA PRO A 245 8.60 23.23 17.62
C PRO A 245 8.35 22.98 19.11
N HIS A 246 7.85 24.00 19.81
CA HIS A 246 7.49 23.85 21.21
C HIS A 246 6.44 22.72 21.38
N PRO A 247 6.52 21.87 22.42
CA PRO A 247 5.55 20.78 22.63
C PRO A 247 4.09 21.22 22.56
N LEU A 248 3.75 22.39 23.12
CA LEU A 248 2.39 22.93 23.02
C LEU A 248 1.94 23.24 21.59
N ALA A 249 2.85 23.68 20.71
CA ALA A 249 2.56 23.92 19.29
C ALA A 249 2.43 22.62 18.49
N LEU A 250 3.04 21.53 18.95
CA LEU A 250 2.85 20.20 18.37
C LEU A 250 1.53 19.58 18.87
N LEU A 251 1.19 19.76 20.15
CA LEU A 251 -0.08 19.31 20.71
C LEU A 251 -1.28 20.09 20.14
N SER A 252 -1.10 21.34 19.72
CA SER A 252 -2.16 22.14 19.08
C SER A 252 -2.63 21.58 17.73
N MET A 253 -1.91 20.61 17.15
CA MET A 253 -2.34 19.89 15.95
C MET A 253 -3.69 19.19 16.16
N LEU A 254 -3.97 18.70 17.38
CA LEU A 254 -5.24 18.03 17.71
C LEU A 254 -6.44 18.97 17.68
N PRO A 255 -6.49 20.09 18.45
CA PRO A 255 -7.60 21.03 18.36
C PRO A 255 -7.71 21.64 16.96
N LEU A 256 -6.60 21.87 16.23
CA LEU A 256 -6.65 22.32 14.84
C LEU A 256 -7.31 21.29 13.90
N TYR A 257 -7.00 20.00 14.06
CA TYR A 257 -7.66 18.93 13.30
C TYR A 257 -9.16 18.89 13.56
N PHE A 258 -9.59 18.95 14.83
CA PHE A 258 -11.01 18.96 15.19
C PHE A 258 -11.71 20.23 14.70
N ALA A 259 -11.05 21.39 14.78
CA ALA A 259 -11.56 22.65 14.24
C ALA A 259 -11.72 22.57 12.71
N ALA A 260 -10.76 21.99 11.98
CA ALA A 260 -10.86 21.77 10.55
C ALA A 260 -12.00 20.81 10.18
N ASN A 261 -12.15 19.70 10.93
CA ASN A 261 -13.23 18.75 10.75
C ASN A 261 -14.62 19.38 10.99
N TRP A 262 -14.71 20.37 11.86
CA TRP A 262 -15.91 21.16 12.12
C TRP A 262 -16.13 22.24 11.04
N LEU A 263 -15.09 22.95 10.61
CA LEU A 263 -15.20 24.09 9.69
C LEU A 263 -15.42 23.68 8.23
N LEU A 264 -14.74 22.64 7.75
CA LEU A 264 -14.73 22.23 6.34
C LEU A 264 -16.14 21.96 5.77
N PRO A 265 -17.05 21.23 6.45
CA PRO A 265 -18.42 21.04 5.94
C PRO A 265 -19.19 22.35 5.76
N ARG A 266 -18.95 23.35 6.63
CA ARG A 266 -19.61 24.67 6.54
C ARG A 266 -19.12 25.48 5.36
N LEU A 267 -17.82 25.44 5.10
CA LEU A 267 -17.22 26.10 3.93
C LEU A 267 -17.68 25.46 2.62
N ALA A 268 -17.84 24.14 2.58
CA ALA A 268 -18.36 23.44 1.42
C ALA A 268 -19.85 23.75 1.18
N ALA A 269 -20.64 23.86 2.24
CA ALA A 269 -22.05 24.23 2.17
C ALA A 269 -22.28 25.69 1.72
N SER A 270 -21.33 26.61 1.95
CA SER A 270 -21.44 28.00 1.48
C SER A 270 -21.11 28.19 -0.01
N GLY A 271 -20.41 27.22 -0.63
CA GLY A 271 -20.01 27.28 -2.04
C GLY A 271 -20.82 26.38 -2.98
N SER A 272 -21.65 25.49 -2.45
CA SER A 272 -22.46 24.54 -3.22
C SER A 272 -23.92 24.57 -2.76
N ALA A 273 -24.88 24.46 -3.68
CA ALA A 273 -26.31 24.50 -3.41
C ALA A 273 -26.87 23.28 -2.62
N ASN A 274 -26.01 22.47 -1.99
CA ASN A 274 -26.38 21.20 -1.34
C ASN A 274 -26.07 21.19 0.16
N VAL A 275 -26.86 21.95 0.92
CA VAL A 275 -26.91 21.89 2.40
C VAL A 275 -27.18 20.45 2.89
N LEU A 276 -27.97 19.66 2.16
CA LEU A 276 -28.26 18.25 2.50
C LEU A 276 -27.03 17.32 2.45
N ALA A 277 -26.07 17.56 1.56
CA ALA A 277 -24.87 16.71 1.44
C ALA A 277 -23.92 16.91 2.64
N SER A 278 -23.83 18.12 3.17
CA SER A 278 -23.01 18.45 4.35
C SER A 278 -23.56 17.86 5.65
N ALA A 279 -24.89 17.78 5.79
CA ALA A 279 -25.56 17.07 6.88
C ALA A 279 -25.38 15.55 6.76
N GLY A 280 -25.53 14.99 5.55
CA GLY A 280 -25.28 13.57 5.27
C GLY A 280 -23.82 13.15 5.53
N ALA A 281 -22.85 14.02 5.26
CA ALA A 281 -21.44 13.77 5.58
C ALA A 281 -21.14 13.78 7.09
N LEU A 282 -21.83 14.63 7.87
CA LEU A 282 -21.73 14.64 9.33
C LEU A 282 -22.42 13.41 9.94
N VAL A 283 -23.58 13.03 9.40
CA VAL A 283 -24.35 11.83 9.79
C VAL A 283 -23.62 10.55 9.40
N GLN A 284 -23.02 10.42 8.22
CA GLN A 284 -22.18 9.26 7.85
C GLN A 284 -20.88 9.15 8.65
N ARG A 285 -20.36 10.28 9.17
CA ARG A 285 -19.18 10.28 10.07
C ARG A 285 -19.55 9.83 11.49
N LEU A 286 -20.80 10.08 11.89
CA LEU A 286 -21.38 9.69 13.18
C LEU A 286 -22.16 8.38 13.14
N GLU A 287 -22.52 7.90 11.95
CA GLU A 287 -23.19 6.61 11.79
C GLU A 287 -22.23 5.53 12.28
N PRO A 288 -22.64 4.76 13.29
CA PRO A 288 -22.03 3.48 13.49
C PRO A 288 -22.30 2.69 12.22
N ALA A 289 -21.27 2.35 11.45
CA ALA A 289 -21.29 1.18 10.57
C ALA A 289 -21.41 -0.12 11.39
N ALA A 290 -22.29 -0.12 12.39
CA ALA A 290 -22.35 -1.04 13.53
C ALA A 290 -23.80 -1.45 13.85
N LEU A 291 -24.67 -1.44 12.84
CA LEU A 291 -25.95 -2.14 12.88
C LEU A 291 -26.10 -2.99 11.61
N GLY A 292 -25.32 -4.08 11.55
CA GLY A 292 -25.44 -5.13 10.55
C GLY A 292 -24.14 -5.46 9.84
N GLY A 293 -23.68 -6.72 9.94
CA GLY A 293 -22.74 -7.43 9.05
C GLY A 293 -21.31 -6.89 8.82
N ASP A 294 -21.17 -5.59 8.59
CA ASP A 294 -20.04 -4.91 7.96
C ASP A 294 -19.02 -4.32 8.97
N SER A 295 -19.06 -4.81 10.21
CA SER A 295 -18.15 -4.34 11.25
C SER A 295 -16.78 -5.01 11.12
N ARG A 296 -15.69 -4.24 11.31
CA ARG A 296 -14.32 -4.79 11.43
C ARG A 296 -14.21 -5.86 12.52
N VAL A 297 -15.07 -5.80 13.54
CA VAL A 297 -15.15 -6.82 14.60
C VAL A 297 -15.66 -8.15 14.06
N THR A 298 -16.71 -8.14 13.22
CA THR A 298 -17.20 -9.35 12.53
C THR A 298 -16.10 -9.96 11.66
N LEU A 299 -15.43 -9.12 10.86
CA LEU A 299 -14.31 -9.53 10.02
C LEU A 299 -13.21 -10.21 10.85
N TRP A 300 -12.75 -9.59 11.94
CA TRP A 300 -11.69 -10.18 12.77
C TRP A 300 -12.14 -11.46 13.47
N ARG A 301 -13.41 -11.59 13.88
CA ARG A 301 -13.94 -12.85 14.40
C ARG A 301 -13.90 -13.95 13.34
N ASN A 302 -14.35 -13.66 12.11
CA ASN A 302 -14.28 -14.62 11.01
C ASN A 302 -12.83 -15.02 10.71
N VAL A 303 -11.89 -14.07 10.64
CA VAL A 303 -10.46 -14.36 10.44
C VAL A 303 -9.87 -15.21 11.57
N LEU A 304 -10.23 -14.93 12.84
CA LEU A 304 -9.80 -15.76 13.97
C LEU A 304 -10.35 -17.19 13.89
N SER A 305 -11.58 -17.38 13.42
CA SER A 305 -12.12 -18.71 13.13
C SER A 305 -11.30 -19.42 12.04
N LEU A 306 -10.95 -18.73 10.95
CA LEU A 306 -10.09 -19.31 9.90
C LEU A 306 -8.70 -19.68 10.42
N ILE A 307 -8.10 -18.86 11.28
CA ILE A 307 -6.82 -19.18 11.93
C ILE A 307 -6.95 -20.44 12.80
N SER A 308 -8.09 -20.60 13.49
CA SER A 308 -8.33 -21.77 14.34
C SER A 308 -8.45 -23.08 13.57
N GLU A 309 -8.86 -23.04 12.30
CA GLU A 309 -8.93 -24.21 11.42
C GLU A 309 -7.53 -24.67 10.96
N ARG A 310 -6.61 -23.74 10.71
CA ARG A 310 -5.24 -24.02 10.22
C ARG A 310 -4.17 -23.23 10.98
N PRO A 311 -3.99 -23.44 12.29
CA PRO A 311 -3.17 -22.55 13.13
C PRO A 311 -1.67 -22.63 12.84
N LEU A 312 -1.18 -23.75 12.32
CA LEU A 312 0.25 -23.97 12.10
C LEU A 312 0.72 -23.52 10.72
N THR A 313 0.00 -23.91 9.67
CA THR A 313 0.41 -23.69 8.27
C THR A 313 -0.28 -22.48 7.65
N GLY A 314 -1.37 -22.00 8.25
CA GLY A 314 -2.29 -21.08 7.59
C GLY A 314 -3.00 -21.74 6.40
N TRP A 315 -3.72 -20.91 5.64
CA TRP A 315 -4.45 -21.31 4.44
C TRP A 315 -3.61 -21.31 3.17
N GLY A 316 -2.47 -20.61 3.16
CA GLY A 316 -1.67 -20.33 1.97
C GLY A 316 -1.66 -18.83 1.65
N TRP A 317 -0.56 -18.35 1.05
CA TRP A 317 -0.46 -16.95 0.65
C TRP A 317 -1.44 -16.63 -0.49
N GLY A 318 -2.29 -15.61 -0.27
CA GLY A 318 -3.33 -15.20 -1.22
C GLY A 318 -4.61 -16.04 -1.18
N GLU A 319 -4.80 -16.89 -0.17
CA GLU A 319 -5.95 -17.80 -0.03
C GLU A 319 -7.05 -17.26 0.87
N LEU A 320 -6.91 -16.05 1.44
CA LEU A 320 -7.89 -15.52 2.40
C LEU A 320 -9.30 -15.37 1.82
N SER A 321 -9.42 -14.91 0.58
CA SER A 321 -10.72 -14.73 -0.08
C SER A 321 -11.46 -16.07 -0.18
N PHE A 322 -10.76 -17.10 -0.65
CA PHE A 322 -11.25 -18.46 -0.73
C PHE A 322 -11.54 -19.08 0.63
N ALA A 323 -10.62 -18.98 1.59
CA ALA A 323 -10.80 -19.49 2.94
C ALA A 323 -12.07 -18.88 3.57
N HIS A 324 -12.25 -17.57 3.41
CA HIS A 324 -13.44 -16.90 3.87
C HIS A 324 -14.68 -17.46 3.17
N PHE A 325 -14.70 -17.59 1.84
CA PHE A 325 -15.82 -18.16 1.08
C PHE A 325 -16.16 -19.60 1.48
N ALA A 326 -15.16 -20.47 1.57
CA ALA A 326 -15.32 -21.90 1.79
C ALA A 326 -15.77 -22.26 3.22
N THR A 327 -15.51 -21.40 4.21
CA THR A 327 -15.90 -21.62 5.60
C THR A 327 -17.34 -21.16 5.88
N LEU A 328 -18.11 -22.05 6.49
CA LEU A 328 -19.42 -21.76 7.07
C LEU A 328 -19.24 -21.37 8.54
N TYR A 329 -19.55 -20.12 8.89
CA TYR A 329 -19.38 -19.61 10.24
C TYR A 329 -20.59 -19.90 11.14
N ASN A 330 -20.32 -20.25 12.40
CA ASN A 330 -21.34 -20.29 13.46
C ASN A 330 -21.59 -18.86 13.98
N GLY A 331 -22.24 -18.02 13.18
CA GLY A 331 -22.57 -16.64 13.56
C GLY A 331 -22.49 -15.65 12.39
N PRO A 332 -22.42 -14.34 12.67
CA PRO A 332 -22.35 -13.32 11.65
C PRO A 332 -21.14 -13.52 10.71
N ARG A 333 -21.41 -13.39 9.42
CA ARG A 333 -20.41 -13.44 8.35
C ARG A 333 -20.19 -12.04 7.80
N PHE A 334 -18.94 -11.67 7.59
CA PHE A 334 -18.59 -10.45 6.87
C PHE A 334 -19.08 -10.54 5.40
N PRO A 335 -19.87 -9.57 4.90
CA PRO A 335 -20.64 -9.78 3.67
C PRO A 335 -19.87 -9.51 2.36
N VAL A 336 -18.58 -9.16 2.44
CA VAL A 336 -17.76 -8.77 1.28
C VAL A 336 -16.63 -9.78 1.09
N ILE A 337 -16.20 -9.97 -0.16
CA ILE A 337 -15.00 -10.74 -0.50
C ILE A 337 -13.79 -10.12 0.22
N LEU A 338 -13.04 -10.96 0.95
CA LEU A 338 -11.92 -10.53 1.78
C LEU A 338 -10.59 -10.68 1.06
N ASP A 339 -10.03 -9.58 0.58
CA ASP A 339 -8.68 -9.57 -0.01
C ASP A 339 -7.57 -9.51 1.07
N ASN A 340 -7.91 -9.11 2.30
CA ASN A 340 -6.97 -8.98 3.41
C ASN A 340 -7.70 -8.96 4.77
N ALA A 341 -6.97 -9.20 5.86
CA ALA A 341 -7.55 -9.21 7.21
C ALA A 341 -7.67 -7.81 7.85
N HIS A 342 -7.28 -6.74 7.14
CA HIS A 342 -7.19 -5.37 7.65
C HIS A 342 -6.42 -5.22 8.97
N ASN A 343 -5.46 -6.12 9.19
CA ASN A 343 -4.55 -6.14 10.32
C ASN A 343 -3.38 -7.07 9.97
N LEU A 344 -2.18 -6.53 9.81
CA LEU A 344 -1.02 -7.27 9.30
C LEU A 344 -0.69 -8.54 10.12
N PRO A 345 -0.62 -8.50 11.47
CA PRO A 345 -0.44 -9.72 12.26
C PRO A 345 -1.49 -10.80 12.01
N LEU A 346 -2.77 -10.44 11.99
CA LEU A 346 -3.85 -11.40 11.71
C LEU A 346 -3.77 -11.95 10.28
N HIS A 347 -3.42 -11.10 9.32
CA HIS A 347 -3.26 -11.50 7.93
C HIS A 347 -2.12 -12.51 7.75
N LEU A 348 -0.96 -12.25 8.36
CA LEU A 348 0.14 -13.20 8.34
C LEU A 348 -0.24 -14.52 9.04
N ALA A 349 -1.00 -14.45 10.13
CA ALA A 349 -1.43 -15.65 10.85
C ALA A 349 -2.42 -16.51 10.07
N VAL A 350 -3.38 -15.90 9.35
CA VAL A 350 -4.37 -16.66 8.57
C VAL A 350 -3.76 -17.27 7.30
N GLU A 351 -2.83 -16.56 6.65
CA GLU A 351 -2.21 -17.06 5.41
C GLU A 351 -1.01 -17.97 5.64
N LEU A 352 -0.13 -17.65 6.59
CA LEU A 352 1.15 -18.36 6.83
C LEU A 352 1.16 -19.18 8.11
N GLY A 353 0.15 -19.05 8.96
CA GLY A 353 0.08 -19.68 10.27
C GLY A 353 0.71 -18.84 11.40
N ILE A 354 0.31 -19.17 12.63
CA ILE A 354 0.76 -18.49 13.85
C ILE A 354 2.29 -18.53 14.02
N PRO A 355 3.00 -19.66 13.80
CA PRO A 355 4.45 -19.71 13.95
C PRO A 355 5.17 -18.71 13.02
N ALA A 356 4.80 -18.67 11.74
CA ALA A 356 5.39 -17.74 10.77
C ALA A 356 5.08 -16.28 11.14
N ALA A 357 3.83 -15.98 11.51
CA ALA A 357 3.43 -14.64 11.95
C ALA A 357 4.23 -14.17 13.18
N LEU A 358 4.41 -15.04 14.18
CA LEU A 358 5.21 -14.74 15.38
C LEU A 358 6.69 -14.53 15.06
N LEU A 359 7.28 -15.33 14.15
CA LEU A 359 8.67 -15.16 13.74
C LEU A 359 8.88 -13.84 12.98
N ILE A 360 7.98 -13.49 12.07
CA ILE A 360 8.05 -12.26 11.28
C ILE A 360 7.80 -11.04 12.19
N CYS A 361 6.66 -10.98 12.88
CA CYS A 361 6.30 -9.84 13.72
C CYS A 361 7.20 -9.75 14.95
N GLY A 362 7.45 -10.86 15.64
CA GLY A 362 8.32 -10.92 16.81
C GLY A 362 9.78 -10.62 16.46
N GLY A 363 10.28 -11.14 15.34
CA GLY A 363 11.62 -10.80 14.84
C GLY A 363 11.75 -9.31 14.50
N PHE A 364 10.73 -8.72 13.88
CA PHE A 364 10.69 -7.28 13.62
C PHE A 364 10.68 -6.46 14.91
N LEU A 365 9.80 -6.81 15.86
CA LEU A 365 9.71 -6.14 17.16
C LEU A 365 11.01 -6.25 17.96
N TRP A 366 11.69 -7.40 17.87
CA TRP A 366 13.01 -7.60 18.47
C TRP A 366 14.04 -6.62 17.88
N ILE A 367 14.11 -6.52 16.55
CA ILE A 367 15.01 -5.61 15.85
C ILE A 367 14.71 -4.14 16.20
N VAL A 368 13.42 -3.78 16.33
CA VAL A 368 12.97 -2.45 16.79
C VAL A 368 13.38 -2.19 18.24
N GLY A 369 13.11 -3.12 19.15
CA GLY A 369 13.47 -3.00 20.56
C GLY A 369 14.98 -2.87 20.78
N ALA A 370 15.77 -3.67 20.04
CA ALA A 370 17.23 -3.61 20.07
C ALA A 370 17.78 -2.25 19.58
N ALA A 371 17.09 -1.60 18.64
CA ALA A 371 17.46 -0.28 18.14
C ALA A 371 17.10 0.87 19.09
N LYS A 372 16.32 0.62 20.15
CA LYS A 372 15.96 1.58 21.22
C LYS A 372 15.48 2.94 20.66
N PRO A 373 14.43 2.99 19.82
CA PRO A 373 13.94 4.23 19.19
C PRO A 373 13.67 5.36 20.20
N TRP A 374 13.24 5.01 21.42
CA TRP A 374 13.01 5.98 22.51
C TRP A 374 14.29 6.68 23.01
N ARG A 375 15.49 6.25 22.62
CA ARG A 375 16.77 6.90 22.94
C ARG A 375 17.40 7.57 21.73
N GLU A 376 16.77 7.51 20.57
CA GLU A 376 17.30 8.05 19.33
C GLU A 376 17.45 9.57 19.40
N ARG A 377 18.55 10.08 18.86
CA ARG A 377 18.86 11.52 18.80
C ARG A 377 19.28 11.97 17.41
N ASP A 378 19.67 11.05 16.54
CA ASP A 378 20.03 11.40 15.17
C ASP A 378 18.78 11.88 14.41
N PRO A 379 18.80 13.10 13.84
CA PRO A 379 17.65 13.68 13.15
C PRO A 379 17.10 12.83 12.02
N LEU A 380 17.97 12.24 11.19
CA LEU A 380 17.56 11.42 10.05
C LEU A 380 16.84 10.16 10.54
N ARG A 381 17.39 9.50 11.57
CA ARG A 381 16.80 8.30 12.17
C ARG A 381 15.49 8.62 12.89
N LEU A 382 15.36 9.78 13.54
CA LEU A 382 14.08 10.24 14.12
C LEU A 382 13.00 10.38 13.04
N MET A 383 13.32 10.96 11.88
CA MET A 383 12.39 11.02 10.76
C MET A 383 12.02 9.62 10.27
N ALA A 384 13.00 8.74 10.06
CA ALA A 384 12.75 7.38 9.61
C ALA A 384 11.88 6.59 10.60
N TRP A 385 12.07 6.77 11.91
CA TRP A 385 11.19 6.20 12.94
C TRP A 385 9.77 6.76 12.87
N GLY A 386 9.61 8.07 12.65
CA GLY A 386 8.30 8.70 12.46
C GLY A 386 7.56 8.16 11.24
N LEU A 387 8.24 8.10 10.09
CA LEU A 387 7.69 7.55 8.85
C LEU A 387 7.32 6.07 9.01
N LEU A 388 8.22 5.27 9.59
CA LEU A 388 7.98 3.85 9.87
C LEU A 388 6.80 3.66 10.83
N GLY A 389 6.71 4.46 11.89
CA GLY A 389 5.60 4.41 12.86
C GLY A 389 4.24 4.68 12.22
N VAL A 390 4.16 5.67 11.32
CA VAL A 390 2.94 5.99 10.56
C VAL A 390 2.49 4.81 9.68
N ILE A 391 3.42 4.16 8.97
CA ILE A 391 3.13 2.98 8.12
C ILE A 391 2.71 1.77 8.97
N LEU A 392 3.39 1.53 10.10
CA LEU A 392 3.09 0.41 10.99
C LEU A 392 1.72 0.57 11.64
N VAL A 393 1.37 1.77 12.12
CA VAL A 393 0.02 2.04 12.67
C VAL A 393 -1.06 1.83 11.61
N HIS A 394 -0.82 2.27 10.37
CA HIS A 394 -1.75 1.99 9.27
C HIS A 394 -1.86 0.48 9.00
N SER A 395 -0.74 -0.26 9.09
CA SER A 395 -0.71 -1.72 8.90
C SER A 395 -1.44 -2.52 10.01
N LEU A 396 -1.79 -1.90 11.13
CA LEU A 396 -2.63 -2.52 12.17
C LEU A 396 -4.14 -2.41 11.87
N LEU A 397 -4.51 -1.57 10.90
CA LEU A 397 -5.90 -1.22 10.58
C LEU A 397 -6.28 -1.50 9.12
N GLU A 398 -5.29 -1.58 8.24
CA GLU A 398 -5.38 -1.72 6.79
C GLU A 398 -4.06 -2.31 6.26
N TYR A 399 -3.89 -2.35 4.94
CA TYR A 399 -2.82 -3.07 4.24
C TYR A 399 -1.97 -2.15 3.33
N PRO A 400 -1.36 -1.04 3.85
CA PRO A 400 -0.56 -0.11 3.04
C PRO A 400 0.64 -0.76 2.36
N LEU A 401 1.18 -1.84 2.93
CA LEU A 401 2.34 -2.54 2.37
C LEU A 401 2.02 -3.34 1.11
N TRP A 402 0.78 -3.36 0.63
CA TRP A 402 0.41 -3.87 -0.69
C TRP A 402 0.53 -2.80 -1.79
N TYR A 403 0.79 -1.55 -1.41
CA TYR A 403 0.89 -0.42 -2.31
C TYR A 403 2.34 0.02 -2.45
N GLY A 404 2.83 0.01 -3.69
CA GLY A 404 4.23 0.31 -4.03
C GLY A 404 4.85 1.56 -3.38
N PRO A 405 4.15 2.71 -3.28
CA PRO A 405 4.74 3.91 -2.71
C PRO A 405 5.08 3.76 -1.23
N PHE A 406 4.24 3.05 -0.47
CA PHE A 406 4.50 2.78 0.94
C PHE A 406 5.56 1.70 1.12
N GLN A 407 5.63 0.71 0.22
CA GLN A 407 6.74 -0.28 0.19
C GLN A 407 8.10 0.41 -0.02
N LEU A 408 8.17 1.39 -0.93
CA LEU A 408 9.36 2.20 -1.17
C LEU A 408 9.79 2.96 0.09
N VAL A 409 8.89 3.74 0.70
CA VAL A 409 9.19 4.52 1.92
C VAL A 409 9.54 3.60 3.08
N PHE A 410 8.81 2.49 3.24
CA PHE A 410 9.09 1.48 4.26
C PHE A 410 10.49 0.92 4.12
N GLY A 411 10.85 0.43 2.92
CA GLY A 411 12.19 -0.10 2.64
C GLY A 411 13.29 0.95 2.88
N LEU A 412 13.13 2.17 2.36
CA LEU A 412 14.08 3.27 2.61
C LEU A 412 14.29 3.50 4.12
N CYS A 413 13.22 3.47 4.93
CA CYS A 413 13.32 3.59 6.38
C CYS A 413 14.08 2.41 7.01
N LEU A 414 13.82 1.16 6.60
CA LEU A 414 14.58 0.00 7.09
C LEU A 414 16.08 0.16 6.84
N GLY A 415 16.45 0.63 5.64
CA GLY A 415 17.84 0.89 5.26
C GLY A 415 18.53 1.96 6.12
N ILE A 416 17.81 3.05 6.39
CA ILE A 416 18.30 4.16 7.25
C ILE A 416 18.48 3.70 8.70
N LEU A 417 17.55 2.88 9.20
CA LEU A 417 17.50 2.46 10.59
C LEU A 417 18.47 1.31 10.92
N TRP A 418 18.72 0.41 9.96
CA TRP A 418 19.61 -0.74 10.16
C TRP A 418 20.67 -0.89 9.05
N PRO A 419 21.52 0.12 8.82
CA PRO A 419 22.63 0.01 7.90
C PRO A 419 23.70 -0.95 8.44
N ALA A 420 24.52 -1.50 7.54
CA ALA A 420 25.70 -2.27 7.92
C ALA A 420 26.74 -1.38 8.62
N SER A 421 27.59 -1.99 9.44
CA SER A 421 28.63 -1.28 10.20
C SER A 421 29.51 -0.41 9.28
N PRO A 422 29.73 0.88 9.63
CA PRO A 422 30.55 1.80 8.85
C PRO A 422 32.02 1.36 8.71
N LYS A 423 32.51 0.49 9.61
CA LYS A 423 33.90 -0.01 9.60
C LYS A 423 34.21 -1.00 8.46
N ARG A 424 33.22 -1.40 7.66
CA ARG A 424 33.46 -2.29 6.52
C ARG A 424 33.84 -1.49 5.27
N PRO A 425 35.06 -1.67 4.72
CA PRO A 425 35.43 -1.01 3.47
C PRO A 425 34.46 -1.40 2.34
N GLU A 426 34.21 -0.47 1.43
CA GLU A 426 33.46 -0.75 0.21
C GLU A 426 34.32 -1.65 -0.68
N ALA A 427 33.95 -2.93 -0.79
CA ALA A 427 34.50 -3.78 -1.83
C ALA A 427 34.04 -3.26 -3.19
N SER A 428 34.98 -3.04 -4.12
CA SER A 428 34.73 -2.54 -5.48
C SER A 428 33.69 -3.36 -6.27
N GLY A 429 33.48 -4.63 -5.90
CA GLY A 429 32.43 -5.49 -6.48
C GLY A 429 31.00 -5.11 -6.10
N ARG A 430 30.76 -4.36 -5.02
CA ARG A 430 29.41 -4.03 -4.55
C ARG A 430 28.67 -3.07 -5.49
N LYS A 431 29.38 -2.13 -6.14
CA LYS A 431 28.77 -1.19 -7.10
C LYS A 431 28.28 -1.91 -8.34
N ARG A 432 29.10 -2.83 -8.87
CA ARG A 432 28.70 -3.69 -10.01
C ARG A 432 27.52 -4.59 -9.64
N ALA A 433 27.52 -5.17 -8.44
CA ALA A 433 26.39 -5.98 -7.98
C ALA A 433 25.09 -5.17 -7.80
N ALA A 434 25.17 -3.97 -7.21
CA ALA A 434 24.01 -3.07 -7.08
C ALA A 434 23.48 -2.61 -8.43
N PHE A 435 24.37 -2.28 -9.37
CA PHE A 435 24.02 -1.95 -10.76
C PHE A 435 23.34 -3.13 -11.46
N ALA A 436 23.92 -4.33 -11.38
CA ALA A 436 23.36 -5.53 -11.97
C ALA A 436 21.98 -5.87 -11.37
N ALA A 437 21.82 -5.71 -10.05
CA ALA A 437 20.54 -5.89 -9.37
C ALA A 437 19.49 -4.85 -9.83
N ALA A 438 19.87 -3.58 -9.95
CA ALA A 438 18.99 -2.53 -10.45
C ALA A 438 18.58 -2.79 -11.91
N ALA A 439 19.53 -3.16 -12.77
CA ALA A 439 19.27 -3.49 -14.17
C ALA A 439 18.34 -4.71 -14.30
N ALA A 440 18.61 -5.78 -13.54
CA ALA A 440 17.73 -6.95 -13.49
C ALA A 440 16.32 -6.58 -13.01
N TRP A 441 16.21 -5.71 -12.00
CA TRP A 441 14.92 -5.24 -11.50
C TRP A 441 14.14 -4.44 -12.55
N VAL A 442 14.81 -3.58 -13.31
CA VAL A 442 14.20 -2.85 -14.44
C VAL A 442 13.68 -3.81 -15.50
N VAL A 443 14.43 -4.87 -15.84
CA VAL A 443 13.98 -5.90 -16.79
C VAL A 443 12.74 -6.63 -16.28
N VAL A 444 12.72 -7.01 -14.99
CA VAL A 444 11.56 -7.66 -14.36
C VAL A 444 10.32 -6.75 -14.41
N ILE A 445 10.47 -5.46 -14.08
CA ILE A 445 9.37 -4.49 -14.18
C ILE A 445 8.92 -4.30 -15.61
N GLY A 446 9.86 -4.22 -16.57
CA GLY A 446 9.56 -4.08 -17.99
C GLY A 446 8.74 -5.25 -18.52
N TYR A 447 9.13 -6.48 -18.17
CA TYR A 447 8.35 -7.68 -18.48
C TYR A 447 6.97 -7.65 -17.82
N ALA A 448 6.89 -7.33 -16.53
CA ALA A 448 5.63 -7.28 -15.80
C ALA A 448 4.67 -6.23 -16.38
N ALA A 449 5.17 -5.05 -16.72
CA ALA A 449 4.39 -3.98 -17.34
C ALA A 449 3.91 -4.38 -18.75
N TRP A 450 4.75 -5.05 -19.53
CA TRP A 450 4.37 -5.57 -20.85
C TRP A 450 3.26 -6.63 -20.74
N ASP A 451 3.44 -7.66 -19.90
CA ASP A 451 2.46 -8.74 -19.76
C ASP A 451 1.14 -8.22 -19.16
N TYR A 452 1.21 -7.31 -18.19
CA TYR A 452 0.04 -6.63 -17.64
C TYR A 452 -0.70 -5.79 -18.68
N THR A 453 0.02 -5.08 -19.57
CA THR A 453 -0.59 -4.31 -20.65
C THR A 453 -1.30 -5.22 -21.64
N ARG A 454 -0.68 -6.35 -22.00
CA ARG A 454 -1.28 -7.40 -22.84
C ARG A 454 -2.56 -7.94 -22.20
N ILE A 455 -2.53 -8.29 -20.92
CA ILE A 455 -3.66 -8.93 -20.23
C ILE A 455 -4.78 -7.94 -19.95
N SER A 456 -4.47 -6.67 -19.75
CA SER A 456 -5.46 -5.61 -19.61
C SER A 456 -6.39 -5.49 -20.82
N GLN A 457 -5.98 -5.97 -22.01
CA GLN A 457 -6.77 -5.82 -23.23
C GLN A 457 -8.13 -6.52 -23.16
N ILE A 458 -8.27 -7.66 -22.47
CA ILE A 458 -9.56 -8.37 -22.36
C ILE A 458 -10.57 -7.61 -21.49
N TYR A 459 -10.07 -6.78 -20.56
CA TYR A 459 -10.88 -5.95 -19.66
C TYR A 459 -11.26 -4.59 -20.25
N LEU A 460 -10.83 -4.32 -21.48
CA LEU A 460 -11.19 -3.10 -22.21
C LEU A 460 -12.33 -3.39 -23.20
N PRO A 461 -13.22 -2.39 -23.44
CA PRO A 461 -14.11 -2.40 -24.60
C PRO A 461 -13.32 -2.60 -25.89
N ARG A 462 -13.90 -3.31 -26.87
CA ARG A 462 -13.19 -3.74 -28.08
C ARG A 462 -12.51 -2.57 -28.81
N GLU A 463 -13.16 -1.43 -28.88
CA GLU A 463 -12.69 -0.20 -29.52
C GLU A 463 -11.48 0.43 -28.81
N ALA A 464 -11.36 0.24 -27.50
CA ALA A 464 -10.25 0.72 -26.68
C ALA A 464 -9.05 -0.24 -26.66
N ARG A 465 -9.19 -1.46 -27.21
CA ARG A 465 -8.10 -2.43 -27.32
C ARG A 465 -7.08 -2.00 -28.36
N MET A 466 -5.82 -2.33 -28.09
CA MET A 466 -4.74 -2.25 -29.07
C MET A 466 -5.11 -3.07 -30.33
N PRO A 467 -4.74 -2.61 -31.54
CA PRO A 467 -5.16 -3.25 -32.79
C PRO A 467 -4.91 -4.76 -32.87
N ALA A 468 -3.77 -5.22 -32.35
CA ALA A 468 -3.40 -6.65 -32.34
C ALA A 468 -4.33 -7.54 -31.49
N TYR A 469 -5.05 -6.95 -30.53
CA TYR A 469 -5.86 -7.64 -29.52
C TYR A 469 -7.37 -7.36 -29.65
N ARG A 470 -7.84 -6.76 -30.75
CA ARG A 470 -9.28 -6.49 -30.96
C ARG A 470 -10.11 -7.75 -31.12
N ASP A 471 -9.54 -8.73 -31.81
CA ASP A 471 -10.17 -10.01 -32.14
C ASP A 471 -9.35 -11.15 -31.54
N ASP A 472 -10.02 -12.27 -31.22
CA ASP A 472 -9.43 -13.46 -30.59
C ASP A 472 -8.58 -13.13 -29.35
N THR A 473 -9.02 -12.12 -28.60
CA THR A 473 -8.23 -11.55 -27.50
C THR A 473 -7.85 -12.63 -26.50
N LEU A 474 -8.82 -13.41 -26.01
CA LEU A 474 -8.57 -14.43 -24.98
C LEU A 474 -7.52 -15.46 -25.42
N ALA A 475 -7.64 -16.01 -26.64
CA ALA A 475 -6.67 -16.95 -27.20
C ALA A 475 -5.25 -16.34 -27.26
N LYS A 476 -5.15 -15.06 -27.62
CA LYS A 476 -3.87 -14.32 -27.65
C LYS A 476 -3.31 -14.00 -26.26
N LEU A 477 -4.08 -14.15 -25.18
CA LEU A 477 -3.64 -13.92 -23.80
C LEU A 477 -3.22 -15.20 -23.07
N GLN A 478 -3.61 -16.36 -23.58
CA GLN A 478 -3.20 -17.66 -23.03
C GLN A 478 -1.67 -17.75 -22.92
N GLY A 479 -1.20 -18.51 -21.93
CA GLY A 479 0.23 -18.71 -21.65
C GLY A 479 0.92 -17.57 -20.87
N SER A 480 0.21 -16.56 -20.37
CA SER A 480 0.79 -15.68 -19.33
C SER A 480 1.13 -16.51 -18.10
N TRP A 481 2.32 -16.32 -17.53
CA TRP A 481 2.63 -16.86 -16.21
C TRP A 481 2.26 -15.89 -15.07
N LEU A 482 2.31 -14.57 -15.30
CA LEU A 482 2.42 -13.59 -14.19
C LEU A 482 1.08 -13.06 -13.76
N PHE A 483 0.18 -12.93 -14.72
CA PHE A 483 -1.21 -12.62 -14.48
C PHE A 483 -2.09 -13.73 -15.06
N SER A 484 -1.64 -14.99 -14.92
CA SER A 484 -2.40 -16.17 -15.35
C SER A 484 -3.77 -16.22 -14.69
N ARG A 485 -3.86 -15.89 -13.39
CA ARG A 485 -5.12 -15.85 -12.64
C ARG A 485 -6.13 -14.86 -13.21
N GLN A 486 -5.68 -13.73 -13.75
CA GLN A 486 -6.52 -12.75 -14.42
C GLN A 486 -7.01 -13.31 -15.78
N VAL A 487 -6.13 -13.96 -16.54
CA VAL A 487 -6.53 -14.63 -17.80
C VAL A 487 -7.54 -15.75 -17.53
N ASP A 488 -7.28 -16.60 -16.54
CA ASP A 488 -8.17 -17.68 -16.12
C ASP A 488 -9.53 -17.14 -15.66
N PHE A 489 -9.54 -16.05 -14.88
CA PHE A 489 -10.77 -15.38 -14.48
C PHE A 489 -11.55 -14.85 -15.69
N ALA A 490 -10.88 -14.24 -16.66
CA ALA A 490 -11.53 -13.78 -17.88
C ALA A 490 -12.11 -14.96 -18.69
N GLU A 491 -11.39 -16.08 -18.78
CA GLU A 491 -11.88 -17.28 -19.47
C GLU A 491 -13.13 -17.87 -18.81
N VAL A 492 -13.13 -18.04 -17.49
CA VAL A 492 -14.29 -18.56 -16.73
C VAL A 492 -15.51 -17.67 -16.93
N THR A 493 -15.32 -16.36 -16.90
CA THR A 493 -16.42 -15.40 -16.90
C THR A 493 -16.98 -15.11 -18.30
N LEU A 494 -16.20 -15.33 -19.36
CA LEU A 494 -16.63 -15.13 -20.74
C LEU A 494 -17.13 -16.42 -21.41
N THR A 495 -16.84 -17.60 -20.85
CA THR A 495 -17.17 -18.89 -21.46
C THR A 495 -18.45 -19.49 -20.87
N ALA A 496 -19.41 -19.82 -21.73
CA ALA A 496 -20.60 -20.56 -21.32
C ALA A 496 -20.24 -22.02 -20.97
N VAL A 497 -20.91 -22.57 -19.96
CA VAL A 497 -20.76 -23.99 -19.59
C VAL A 497 -21.64 -24.83 -20.50
N THR A 498 -21.06 -25.88 -21.07
CA THR A 498 -21.70 -26.82 -21.99
C THR A 498 -21.25 -28.24 -21.64
N PRO A 499 -21.99 -29.29 -22.04
CA PRO A 499 -21.54 -30.67 -21.81
C PRO A 499 -20.16 -30.96 -22.41
N ALA A 500 -19.81 -30.32 -23.52
CA ALA A 500 -18.53 -30.53 -24.21
C ALA A 500 -17.32 -29.92 -23.47
N ASN A 501 -17.51 -28.82 -22.72
CA ASN A 501 -16.44 -28.13 -21.99
C ASN A 501 -16.55 -28.23 -20.46
N ALA A 502 -17.54 -28.96 -19.93
CA ALA A 502 -17.84 -29.04 -18.50
C ALA A 502 -16.62 -29.44 -17.66
N ALA A 503 -15.85 -30.44 -18.10
CA ALA A 503 -14.64 -30.89 -17.38
C ALA A 503 -13.59 -29.77 -17.23
N HIS A 504 -13.31 -29.05 -18.32
CA HIS A 504 -12.36 -27.94 -18.33
C HIS A 504 -12.87 -26.77 -17.48
N MET A 505 -14.13 -26.38 -17.66
CA MET A 505 -14.74 -25.27 -16.90
C MET A 505 -14.80 -25.58 -15.41
N HIS A 506 -15.04 -26.82 -15.02
CA HIS A 506 -15.04 -27.23 -13.62
C HIS A 506 -13.65 -27.11 -12.99
N GLU A 507 -12.61 -27.61 -13.66
CA GLU A 507 -11.24 -27.52 -13.18
C GLU A 507 -10.77 -26.04 -13.11
N LEU A 508 -11.07 -25.27 -14.15
CA LEU A 508 -10.70 -23.87 -14.25
C LEU A 508 -11.45 -23.01 -13.22
N ALA A 509 -12.77 -23.14 -13.10
CA ALA A 509 -13.57 -22.43 -12.10
C ALA A 509 -13.14 -22.81 -10.68
N GLY A 510 -12.80 -24.09 -10.44
CA GLY A 510 -12.24 -24.55 -9.18
C GLY A 510 -10.95 -23.82 -8.83
N ARG A 511 -10.02 -23.65 -9.78
CA ARG A 511 -8.79 -22.83 -9.57
C ARG A 511 -9.10 -21.35 -9.37
N VAL A 512 -9.98 -20.76 -10.19
CA VAL A 512 -10.30 -19.33 -10.12
C VAL A 512 -11.02 -18.98 -8.82
N LEU A 513 -11.75 -19.91 -8.22
CA LEU A 513 -12.37 -19.76 -6.91
C LEU A 513 -11.34 -19.41 -5.81
N HIS A 514 -10.09 -19.89 -5.94
CA HIS A 514 -8.98 -19.55 -5.04
C HIS A 514 -8.47 -18.12 -5.22
N PHE A 515 -8.70 -17.52 -6.40
CA PHE A 515 -8.30 -16.16 -6.72
C PHE A 515 -9.40 -15.15 -6.41
N SER A 516 -10.58 -15.36 -6.99
CA SER A 516 -11.75 -14.48 -6.85
C SER A 516 -13.02 -15.31 -6.70
N PRO A 517 -13.50 -15.55 -5.46
CA PRO A 517 -14.72 -16.31 -5.19
C PRO A 517 -15.97 -15.45 -5.40
N GLU A 518 -16.17 -15.01 -6.64
CA GLU A 518 -17.33 -14.22 -7.07
C GLU A 518 -18.49 -15.10 -7.52
N PRO A 519 -19.76 -14.63 -7.41
CA PRO A 519 -20.94 -15.35 -7.87
C PRO A 519 -20.79 -15.94 -9.27
N ARG A 520 -20.27 -15.16 -10.22
CA ARG A 520 -20.05 -15.58 -11.62
C ARG A 520 -19.08 -16.75 -11.78
N VAL A 521 -18.12 -16.93 -10.87
CA VAL A 521 -17.19 -18.07 -10.86
C VAL A 521 -17.84 -19.27 -10.19
N ILE A 522 -18.53 -19.02 -9.07
CA ILE A 522 -19.21 -20.05 -8.27
C ILE A 522 -20.30 -20.74 -9.09
N VAL A 523 -21.10 -19.97 -9.83
CA VAL A 523 -22.15 -20.50 -10.72
C VAL A 523 -21.54 -21.44 -11.76
N LYS A 524 -20.44 -21.04 -12.42
CA LYS A 524 -19.76 -21.87 -13.42
C LYS A 524 -19.24 -23.17 -12.82
N LEU A 525 -18.75 -23.13 -11.59
CA LEU A 525 -18.30 -24.32 -10.86
C LEU A 525 -19.47 -25.28 -10.54
N ILE A 526 -20.61 -24.76 -10.11
CA ILE A 526 -21.81 -25.55 -9.81
C ILE A 526 -22.38 -26.17 -11.08
N GLU A 527 -22.66 -25.36 -12.11
CA GLU A 527 -23.22 -25.82 -13.39
C GLU A 527 -22.35 -26.89 -14.05
N SER A 528 -21.02 -26.70 -14.03
CA SER A 528 -20.10 -27.69 -14.60
C SER A 528 -20.02 -28.96 -13.76
N ALA A 529 -20.14 -28.88 -12.43
CA ALA A 529 -20.22 -30.05 -11.56
C ALA A 529 -21.50 -30.87 -11.83
N GLU A 530 -22.65 -30.22 -12.01
CA GLU A 530 -23.92 -30.88 -12.35
C GLU A 530 -23.84 -31.61 -13.70
N LEU A 531 -23.30 -30.96 -14.74
CA LEU A 531 -23.12 -31.61 -16.05
C LEU A 531 -22.16 -32.80 -16.01
N LEU A 532 -21.27 -32.86 -15.03
CA LEU A 532 -20.35 -33.99 -14.80
C LEU A 532 -20.95 -35.07 -13.88
N GLY A 533 -22.20 -34.92 -13.41
CA GLY A 533 -22.85 -35.83 -12.47
C GLY A 533 -22.26 -35.79 -11.06
N ARG A 534 -21.63 -34.67 -10.66
CA ARG A 534 -21.04 -34.46 -9.34
C ARG A 534 -22.01 -33.75 -8.40
N ASP A 535 -23.21 -34.31 -8.27
CA ASP A 535 -24.33 -33.64 -7.59
C ASP A 535 -24.01 -33.27 -6.14
N ALA A 536 -23.33 -34.14 -5.39
CA ALA A 536 -22.95 -33.87 -4.01
C ALA A 536 -22.00 -32.65 -3.88
N GLU A 537 -21.10 -32.49 -4.85
CA GLU A 537 -20.18 -31.34 -4.90
C GLU A 537 -20.94 -30.06 -5.26
N ALA A 538 -21.80 -30.11 -6.28
CA ALA A 538 -22.65 -29.00 -6.69
C ALA A 538 -23.50 -28.49 -5.52
N HIS A 539 -24.14 -29.39 -4.77
CA HIS A 539 -24.93 -29.03 -3.58
C HIS A 539 -24.07 -28.38 -2.48
N ALA A 540 -22.86 -28.89 -2.23
CA ALA A 540 -21.96 -28.34 -1.23
C ALA A 540 -21.48 -26.91 -1.57
N TRP A 541 -21.27 -26.62 -2.86
CA TRP A 541 -20.94 -25.27 -3.32
C TRP A 541 -22.15 -24.34 -3.36
N ALA A 542 -23.33 -24.85 -3.75
CA ALA A 542 -24.58 -24.09 -3.74
C ALA A 542 -24.94 -23.61 -2.33
N GLU A 543 -24.73 -24.43 -1.29
CA GLU A 543 -24.97 -24.01 0.09
C GLU A 543 -24.03 -22.87 0.52
N ARG A 544 -22.74 -22.95 0.15
CA ARG A 544 -21.78 -21.86 0.40
C ARG A 544 -22.12 -20.60 -0.38
N PHE A 545 -22.55 -20.74 -1.63
CA PHE A 545 -23.01 -19.63 -2.46
C PHE A 545 -24.20 -18.92 -1.81
N ARG A 546 -25.20 -19.67 -1.37
CA ARG A 546 -26.39 -19.17 -0.68
C ARG A 546 -26.04 -18.40 0.60
N VAL A 547 -25.10 -18.91 1.39
CA VAL A 547 -24.68 -18.27 2.65
C VAL A 547 -23.82 -17.04 2.40
N ALA A 548 -22.89 -17.09 1.44
CA ALA A 548 -21.97 -16.00 1.15
C ALA A 548 -22.64 -14.84 0.39
N PHE A 549 -23.52 -15.15 -0.56
CA PHE A 549 -24.14 -14.19 -1.48
C PHE A 549 -25.64 -14.47 -1.67
N PRO A 550 -26.48 -14.33 -0.61
CA PRO A 550 -27.88 -14.74 -0.65
C PRO A 550 -28.70 -14.04 -1.76
N ALA A 551 -28.41 -12.76 -2.04
CA ALA A 551 -29.09 -12.01 -3.10
C ALA A 551 -28.71 -12.51 -4.51
N ALA A 552 -27.42 -12.78 -4.77
CA ALA A 552 -26.96 -13.30 -6.05
C ALA A 552 -27.43 -14.74 -6.26
N PHE A 553 -27.45 -15.55 -5.20
CA PHE A 553 -27.99 -16.92 -5.22
C PHE A 553 -29.48 -16.93 -5.61
N ALA A 554 -30.29 -16.03 -5.03
CA ALA A 554 -31.70 -15.91 -5.39
C ALA A 554 -31.90 -15.51 -6.86
N ARG A 555 -31.08 -14.59 -7.39
CA ARG A 555 -31.12 -14.21 -8.82
C ARG A 555 -30.78 -15.39 -9.74
N TRP A 556 -29.77 -16.17 -9.36
CA TRP A 556 -29.35 -17.36 -10.10
C TRP A 556 -30.47 -18.41 -10.17
N LEU A 557 -31.17 -18.68 -9.06
CA LEU A 557 -32.33 -19.60 -9.05
C LEU A 557 -33.48 -19.15 -9.94
N ASP A 558 -33.69 -17.84 -10.06
CA ASP A 558 -34.75 -17.25 -10.89
C ASP A 558 -34.39 -17.19 -12.39
N ASN A 559 -33.22 -17.73 -12.80
CA ASN A 559 -32.68 -17.62 -14.17
C ASN A 559 -32.64 -16.18 -14.70
N ARG A 560 -32.48 -15.18 -13.82
CA ARG A 560 -32.32 -13.80 -14.26
C ARG A 560 -30.87 -13.59 -14.71
N PRO A 561 -30.62 -13.09 -15.93
CA PRO A 561 -29.27 -12.73 -16.33
C PRO A 561 -28.70 -11.68 -15.37
N ASP A 562 -27.42 -11.79 -15.03
CA ASP A 562 -26.66 -10.77 -14.29
C ASP A 562 -26.45 -9.52 -15.19
N ASP A 563 -27.54 -8.83 -15.52
CA ASP A 563 -27.53 -7.57 -16.25
C ASP A 563 -27.36 -6.40 -15.29
N ALA A 564 -26.17 -6.25 -14.67
CA ALA A 564 -25.63 -4.94 -14.25
C ALA A 564 -24.23 -5.05 -13.60
N PRO A 565 -23.35 -4.05 -13.80
CA PRO A 565 -22.08 -3.95 -13.11
C PRO A 565 -22.29 -3.46 -11.68
N GLU A 566 -21.89 -4.24 -10.68
CA GLU A 566 -21.55 -3.68 -9.37
C GLU A 566 -20.11 -3.12 -9.49
N LEU A 567 -20.02 -1.85 -9.89
CA LEU A 567 -18.83 -1.01 -9.74
C LEU A 567 -18.71 -0.48 -8.31
#